data_AF-A0A2P7NYI6-F1
#
_entry.id   AF-A0A2P7NYI6-F1
#
_cell.length_a   1.000
_cell.length_b   1.000
_cell.length_c   1.000
_cell.angle_alpha   90.00
_cell.angle_beta   90.00
_cell.angle_gamma   90.00
#
_symmetry.space_group_name_H-M   'P 1'
#
loop_
_entity.id
_entity.type
_entity.pdbx_description
1 polymer ?
#
loop_
_entity_poly.entity_id
_entity_poly.type
_entity_poly.pdbx_seq_one_letter_code
_entity_poly.pdbx_strand_id
1 'polypeptide(L)'
;MKEKNTAVDELIVEAPAPETITPDVSTMDACVEHARIVKSTQLELIKSKNYDFAPEFYEMTIQLYLLGAMWKFAENLGNSEQAREIAFAALQTMLIQDGLHKQKAIKRIEFLRKMSKLEEDHNALAVAIGYESEMGDSSLAEVFDHYVDETQVSGAFWRLYDRGRKIMLYGGLLLAFLVIWFVTLFMPGNSTIAILAAGLIAAALFVIPVFLIGIFIYRTRIKKNKKVN
;
A
#
# COMPACT_ATOMS: atom_id res chain seq x y z
N MET A 1 13.92 77.92 18.93
CA MET A 1 15.14 77.12 19.21
C MET A 1 14.68 75.66 19.16
N LYS A 2 14.87 74.99 18.01
CA LYS A 2 15.87 73.92 17.80
C LYS A 2 15.64 72.72 18.73
N GLU A 3 15.63 71.46 18.33
CA GLU A 3 15.84 70.69 17.09
C GLU A 3 15.66 69.21 17.50
N LYS A 4 15.22 68.33 16.58
CA LYS A 4 15.68 66.93 16.32
C LYS A 4 15.93 65.93 17.48
N ASN A 5 15.79 64.60 17.38
CA ASN A 5 15.74 63.59 16.31
C ASN A 5 15.39 62.26 17.03
N THR A 6 14.50 61.41 16.51
CA THR A 6 14.78 60.15 15.75
C THR A 6 15.24 58.93 16.58
N ALA A 7 14.47 57.84 16.38
CA ALA A 7 14.81 56.40 16.31
C ALA A 7 13.98 55.55 17.30
N VAL A 8 13.47 54.34 17.06
CA VAL A 8 13.21 53.41 15.93
C VAL A 8 12.76 52.11 16.64
N ASP A 9 11.87 51.31 16.01
CA ASP A 9 11.52 49.90 16.32
C ASP A 9 10.87 49.62 17.70
N GLU A 10 9.82 48.80 17.82
CA GLU A 10 9.67 47.49 17.18
C GLU A 10 8.18 47.16 17.08
N LEU A 11 7.68 47.00 15.85
CA LEU A 11 6.37 46.43 15.54
C LEU A 11 6.47 44.91 15.73
N ILE A 12 5.99 44.40 16.85
CA ILE A 12 5.68 42.98 16.99
C ILE A 12 4.36 42.74 16.24
N VAL A 13 4.48 42.47 14.94
CA VAL A 13 3.40 41.88 14.15
C VAL A 13 3.28 40.43 14.61
N GLU A 14 2.23 40.18 15.38
CA GLU A 14 1.76 38.84 15.73
C GLU A 14 1.48 38.08 14.41
N ALA A 15 2.36 37.15 14.06
CA ALA A 15 2.16 36.26 12.92
C ALA A 15 0.93 35.38 13.22
N PRO A 16 -0.05 35.27 12.30
CA PRO A 16 -1.15 34.36 12.52
C PRO A 16 -0.60 32.93 12.46
N ALA A 17 -0.97 32.14 13.47
CA ALA A 17 -0.73 30.71 13.53
C ALA A 17 -1.22 30.02 12.23
N PRO A 18 -0.59 28.92 11.79
CA PRO A 18 -1.02 28.23 10.58
C PRO A 18 -2.45 27.71 10.76
N GLU A 19 -3.39 28.37 10.07
CA GLU A 19 -4.76 27.92 9.99
C GLU A 19 -4.77 26.51 9.38
N THR A 20 -5.13 25.53 10.20
CA THR A 20 -5.44 24.19 9.72
C THR A 20 -6.82 24.30 9.10
N ILE A 21 -6.88 24.77 7.84
CA ILE A 21 -8.13 24.92 7.11
C ILE A 21 -8.64 23.51 6.79
N THR A 22 -9.65 23.08 7.53
CA THR A 22 -10.40 21.87 7.21
C THR A 22 -11.08 22.06 5.86
N PRO A 23 -10.88 21.18 4.88
CA PRO A 23 -11.59 21.28 3.60
C PRO A 23 -13.10 21.30 3.84
N ASP A 24 -13.82 22.15 3.11
CA ASP A 24 -15.28 22.25 3.22
C ASP A 24 -15.89 20.86 3.01
N VAL A 25 -16.75 20.44 3.96
CA VAL A 25 -17.34 19.11 4.02
C VAL A 25 -18.04 18.77 2.70
N SER A 26 -18.66 19.78 2.07
CA SER A 26 -19.29 19.69 0.75
C SER A 26 -18.34 19.24 -0.37
N THR A 27 -17.12 19.79 -0.41
CA THR A 27 -16.11 19.45 -1.42
C THR A 27 -15.59 18.04 -1.22
N MET A 28 -15.38 17.64 0.05
CA MET A 28 -14.90 16.31 0.39
C MET A 28 -15.93 15.23 0.06
N ASP A 29 -17.21 15.47 0.38
CA ASP A 29 -18.30 14.55 0.06
C ASP A 29 -18.49 14.42 -1.46
N ALA A 30 -18.40 15.51 -2.22
CA ALA A 30 -18.43 15.48 -3.68
C ALA A 30 -17.27 14.65 -4.27
N CYS A 31 -16.06 14.79 -3.72
CA CYS A 31 -14.91 13.97 -4.14
C CYS A 31 -15.13 12.48 -3.86
N VAL A 32 -15.71 12.14 -2.69
CA VAL A 32 -16.02 10.75 -2.33
C VAL A 32 -17.08 10.16 -3.26
N GLU A 33 -18.13 10.90 -3.56
CA GLU A 33 -19.18 10.46 -4.49
C GLU A 33 -18.63 10.24 -5.90
N HIS A 34 -17.84 11.19 -6.41
CA HIS A 34 -17.15 11.05 -7.69
C HIS A 34 -16.27 9.79 -7.73
N ALA A 35 -15.47 9.56 -6.67
CA ALA A 35 -14.62 8.37 -6.57
C ALA A 35 -15.41 7.06 -6.57
N ARG A 36 -16.59 7.03 -5.91
CA ARG A 36 -17.46 5.84 -5.90
C ARG A 36 -17.99 5.51 -7.29
N ILE A 37 -18.44 6.53 -8.03
CA ILE A 37 -18.94 6.38 -9.40
C ILE A 37 -17.82 5.89 -10.33
N VAL A 38 -16.64 6.50 -10.25
CA VAL A 38 -15.45 6.08 -11.02
C VAL A 38 -15.08 4.63 -10.67
N LYS A 39 -15.00 4.31 -9.37
CA LYS A 39 -14.68 2.96 -8.88
C LYS A 39 -15.66 1.92 -9.42
N SER A 40 -16.97 2.14 -9.31
CA SER A 40 -17.95 1.16 -9.77
C SER A 40 -17.90 0.94 -11.28
N THR A 41 -17.76 2.04 -12.04
CA THR A 41 -17.69 2.00 -13.51
C THR A 41 -16.46 1.23 -13.98
N GLN A 42 -15.29 1.57 -13.44
CA GLN A 42 -14.04 0.91 -13.81
C GLN A 42 -14.02 -0.57 -13.39
N LEU A 43 -14.54 -0.89 -12.19
CA LEU A 43 -14.63 -2.27 -11.71
C LEU A 43 -15.49 -3.15 -12.62
N GLU A 44 -16.59 -2.61 -13.18
CA GLU A 44 -17.42 -3.33 -14.14
C GLU A 44 -16.68 -3.62 -15.45
N LEU A 45 -15.93 -2.64 -15.96
CA LEU A 45 -15.13 -2.78 -17.19
C LEU A 45 -14.04 -3.84 -17.06
N ILE A 46 -13.29 -3.82 -15.95
CA ILE A 46 -12.18 -4.77 -15.74
C ILE A 46 -12.64 -6.16 -15.30
N LYS A 47 -13.89 -6.31 -14.83
CA LYS A 47 -14.44 -7.63 -14.43
C LYS A 47 -14.37 -8.65 -15.56
N SER A 48 -14.57 -8.21 -16.80
CA SER A 48 -14.51 -9.07 -17.98
C SER A 48 -13.10 -9.59 -18.29
N LYS A 49 -12.05 -8.89 -17.84
CA LYS A 49 -10.65 -9.18 -18.17
C LYS A 49 -9.99 -10.23 -17.26
N ASN A 50 -10.59 -10.58 -16.12
CA ASN A 50 -10.14 -11.64 -15.21
C ASN A 50 -8.65 -11.57 -14.83
N TYR A 51 -8.16 -10.38 -14.45
CA TYR A 51 -6.78 -10.20 -14.01
C TYR A 51 -6.42 -11.07 -12.80
N ASP A 52 -5.37 -11.89 -12.91
CA ASP A 52 -4.81 -12.68 -11.80
C ASP A 52 -3.63 -11.93 -11.16
N PHE A 53 -3.94 -10.93 -10.33
CA PHE A 53 -2.97 -10.17 -9.55
C PHE A 53 -2.98 -10.54 -8.06
N ALA A 54 -1.89 -10.23 -7.36
CA ALA A 54 -1.85 -10.27 -5.91
C ALA A 54 -2.94 -9.33 -5.33
N PRO A 55 -3.73 -9.77 -4.34
CA PRO A 55 -4.83 -8.96 -3.79
C PRO A 55 -4.38 -7.57 -3.30
N GLU A 56 -3.23 -7.52 -2.62
CA GLU A 56 -2.68 -6.28 -2.08
C GLU A 56 -2.28 -5.29 -3.19
N PHE A 57 -1.73 -5.82 -4.30
CA PHE A 57 -1.39 -5.01 -5.48
C PHE A 57 -2.66 -4.48 -6.14
N TYR A 58 -3.64 -5.35 -6.38
CA TYR A 58 -4.90 -5.00 -7.01
C TYR A 58 -5.62 -3.86 -6.26
N GLU A 59 -5.78 -3.99 -4.94
CA GLU A 59 -6.42 -2.95 -4.12
C GLU A 59 -5.62 -1.65 -4.07
N MET A 60 -4.29 -1.73 -3.97
CA MET A 60 -3.42 -0.56 -3.95
C MET A 60 -3.49 0.22 -5.26
N THR A 61 -3.43 -0.48 -6.40
CA THR A 61 -3.49 0.14 -7.73
C THR A 61 -4.81 0.86 -7.93
N ILE A 62 -5.93 0.27 -7.52
CA ILE A 62 -7.24 0.94 -7.54
C ILE A 62 -7.23 2.18 -6.66
N GLN A 63 -6.69 2.11 -5.44
CA GLN A 63 -6.65 3.26 -4.52
C GLN A 63 -5.79 4.41 -5.05
N LEU A 64 -4.64 4.10 -5.67
CA LEU A 64 -3.78 5.09 -6.31
C LEU A 64 -4.45 5.69 -7.56
N TYR A 65 -5.17 4.88 -8.33
CA TYR A 65 -5.96 5.36 -9.45
C TYR A 65 -7.07 6.33 -9.01
N LEU A 66 -7.83 5.95 -7.98
CA LEU A 66 -8.88 6.81 -7.42
C LEU A 66 -8.31 8.10 -6.84
N LEU A 67 -7.12 8.06 -6.22
CA LEU A 67 -6.43 9.27 -5.76
C LEU A 67 -6.22 10.26 -6.90
N GLY A 68 -5.77 9.79 -8.07
CA GLY A 68 -5.60 10.64 -9.26
C GLY A 68 -6.92 11.27 -9.72
N ALA A 69 -7.98 10.46 -9.85
CA ALA A 69 -9.29 10.94 -10.28
C ALA A 69 -9.87 11.97 -9.31
N MET A 70 -9.76 11.71 -8.00
CA MET A 70 -10.19 12.64 -6.95
C MET A 70 -9.38 13.94 -6.95
N TRP A 71 -8.08 13.87 -7.27
CA TRP A 71 -7.22 15.04 -7.37
C TRP A 71 -7.68 15.96 -8.50
N LYS A 72 -7.81 15.47 -9.74
CA LYS A 72 -8.32 16.28 -10.86
C LYS A 72 -9.71 16.86 -10.57
N PHE A 73 -10.58 16.06 -9.95
CA PHE A 73 -11.91 16.53 -9.57
C PHE A 73 -11.86 17.66 -8.55
N ALA A 74 -11.01 17.57 -7.52
CA ALA A 74 -10.83 18.63 -6.54
C ALA A 74 -10.24 19.92 -7.14
N GLU A 75 -9.35 19.81 -8.14
CA GLU A 75 -8.84 20.96 -8.90
C GLU A 75 -9.94 21.65 -9.69
N ASN A 76 -10.80 20.87 -10.36
CA ASN A 76 -11.93 21.39 -11.12
C ASN A 76 -12.99 22.08 -10.24
N LEU A 77 -13.04 21.77 -8.94
CA LEU A 77 -13.86 22.46 -7.95
C LEU A 77 -13.24 23.78 -7.44
N GLY A 78 -12.07 24.18 -7.96
CA GLY A 78 -11.41 25.43 -7.63
C GLY A 78 -10.34 25.33 -6.53
N ASN A 79 -9.99 24.13 -6.06
CA ASN A 79 -9.05 23.93 -4.96
C ASN A 79 -7.62 23.61 -5.43
N SER A 80 -7.10 24.29 -6.44
CA SER A 80 -5.86 23.92 -7.14
C SER A 80 -4.62 23.76 -6.25
N GLU A 81 -4.48 24.56 -5.19
CA GLU A 81 -3.28 24.54 -4.34
C GLU A 81 -3.24 23.35 -3.36
N GLN A 82 -4.41 22.84 -2.95
CA GLN A 82 -4.52 21.76 -1.95
C GLN A 82 -5.27 20.52 -2.47
N ALA A 83 -5.64 20.48 -3.75
CA ALA A 83 -6.47 19.43 -4.34
C ALA A 83 -5.93 18.01 -4.08
N ARG A 84 -4.60 17.83 -4.11
CA ARG A 84 -3.98 16.53 -3.82
C ARG A 84 -4.17 16.10 -2.36
N GLU A 85 -4.07 17.03 -1.41
CA GLU A 85 -4.31 16.73 0.01
C GLU A 85 -5.81 16.51 0.29
N ILE A 86 -6.69 17.25 -0.39
CA ILE A 86 -8.13 17.02 -0.37
C ILE A 86 -8.44 15.62 -0.91
N ALA A 87 -7.80 15.19 -1.99
CA ALA A 87 -7.97 13.84 -2.54
C ALA A 87 -7.53 12.75 -1.55
N PHE A 88 -6.41 12.93 -0.84
CA PHE A 88 -6.00 12.01 0.22
C PHE A 88 -6.99 11.98 1.38
N ALA A 89 -7.48 13.14 1.83
CA ALA A 89 -8.44 13.25 2.91
C ALA A 89 -9.79 12.61 2.54
N ALA A 90 -10.25 12.84 1.31
CA ALA A 90 -11.47 12.25 0.78
C ALA A 90 -11.32 10.73 0.61
N LEU A 91 -10.17 10.24 0.11
CA LEU A 91 -9.90 8.81 0.03
C LEU A 91 -9.86 8.17 1.43
N GLN A 92 -9.30 8.85 2.43
CA GLN A 92 -9.34 8.39 3.82
C GLN A 92 -10.77 8.23 4.33
N THR A 93 -11.60 9.25 4.07
CA THR A 93 -13.02 9.26 4.44
C THR A 93 -13.77 8.13 3.76
N MET A 94 -13.54 7.90 2.46
CA MET A 94 -14.13 6.79 1.72
C MET A 94 -13.74 5.44 2.34
N LEU A 95 -12.47 5.23 2.66
CA LEU A 95 -12.00 3.98 3.28
C LEU A 95 -12.66 3.74 4.65
N ILE A 96 -12.85 4.78 5.46
CA ILE A 96 -13.51 4.68 6.76
C ILE A 96 -15.00 4.35 6.58
N GLN A 97 -15.68 4.98 5.63
CA GLN A 97 -17.08 4.70 5.29
C GLN A 97 -17.26 3.27 4.74
N ASP A 98 -16.27 2.74 4.03
CA ASP A 98 -16.22 1.35 3.54
C ASP A 98 -15.93 0.33 4.68
N GLY A 99 -15.80 0.79 5.94
CA GLY A 99 -15.66 -0.05 7.13
C GLY A 99 -14.23 -0.23 7.64
N LEU A 100 -13.25 0.47 7.07
CA LEU A 100 -11.88 0.43 7.58
C LEU A 100 -11.75 1.22 8.88
N HIS A 101 -11.21 0.59 9.94
CA HIS A 101 -10.98 1.27 11.21
C HIS A 101 -10.11 2.53 11.03
N LYS A 102 -10.48 3.64 11.68
CA LYS A 102 -9.84 4.96 11.54
C LYS A 102 -8.31 4.93 11.55
N GLN A 103 -7.71 4.26 12.53
CA GLN A 103 -6.24 4.15 12.62
C GLN A 103 -5.62 3.36 11.45
N LYS A 104 -6.32 2.34 10.92
CA LYS A 104 -5.86 1.59 9.75
C LYS A 104 -5.97 2.44 8.49
N ALA A 105 -7.03 3.24 8.35
CA ALA A 105 -7.19 4.17 7.24
C ALA A 105 -6.05 5.21 7.21
N ILE A 106 -5.71 5.81 8.35
CA ILE A 106 -4.58 6.76 8.44
C ILE A 106 -3.26 6.11 7.99
N LYS A 107 -2.94 4.91 8.50
CA LYS A 107 -1.73 4.18 8.08
C LYS A 107 -1.75 3.83 6.59
N ARG A 108 -2.92 3.47 6.06
CA ARG A 108 -3.08 3.16 4.64
C ARG A 108 -2.84 4.39 3.77
N ILE A 109 -3.34 5.56 4.18
CA ILE A 109 -3.10 6.83 3.46
C ILE A 109 -1.63 7.24 3.53
N GLU A 110 -0.97 7.09 4.68
CA GLU A 110 0.47 7.35 4.79
C GLU A 110 1.29 6.45 3.84
N PHE A 111 0.92 5.17 3.76
CA PHE A 111 1.51 4.23 2.81
C PHE A 111 1.23 4.64 1.36
N LEU A 112 -0.01 4.95 1.01
CA LEU A 112 -0.38 5.39 -0.34
C LEU A 112 0.32 6.70 -0.71
N ARG A 113 0.54 7.62 0.23
CA ARG A 113 1.29 8.86 0.01
C ARG A 113 2.72 8.55 -0.42
N LYS A 114 3.39 7.61 0.26
CA LYS A 114 4.74 7.13 -0.12
C LYS A 114 4.74 6.45 -1.49
N MET A 115 3.72 5.66 -1.79
CA MET A 115 3.59 4.95 -3.08
C MET A 115 3.10 5.84 -4.23
N SER A 116 2.58 7.03 -3.94
CA SER A 116 2.03 7.94 -4.96
C SER A 116 3.10 8.69 -5.75
N LYS A 117 4.34 8.75 -5.25
CA LYS A 117 5.49 9.39 -5.88
C LYS A 117 6.62 8.38 -6.10
N LEU A 118 7.28 8.46 -7.25
CA LEU A 118 8.54 7.78 -7.54
C LEU A 118 9.74 8.64 -7.08
N GLU A 119 10.93 8.04 -7.05
CA GLU A 119 12.18 8.67 -6.57
C GLU A 119 12.57 9.95 -7.34
N GLU A 120 12.04 10.15 -8.55
CA GLU A 120 12.29 11.31 -9.43
C GLU A 120 11.16 12.36 -9.41
N ASP A 121 10.33 12.39 -8.35
CA ASP A 121 9.14 13.27 -8.20
C ASP A 121 8.02 13.05 -9.24
N HIS A 122 8.16 12.02 -10.08
CA HIS A 122 7.09 11.56 -10.96
C HIS A 122 5.98 10.86 -10.16
N ASN A 123 4.73 11.08 -10.56
CA ASN A 123 3.60 10.37 -9.96
C ASN A 123 3.64 8.89 -10.36
N ALA A 124 3.17 8.01 -9.48
CA ALA A 124 2.97 6.60 -9.82
C ALA A 124 2.01 6.48 -11.02
N LEU A 125 2.24 5.49 -11.89
CA LEU A 125 1.46 5.29 -13.12
C LEU A 125 -0.05 5.33 -12.87
N ALA A 126 -0.53 4.60 -11.86
CA ALA A 126 -1.94 4.58 -11.49
C ALA A 126 -2.47 5.98 -11.13
N VAL A 127 -1.69 6.79 -10.40
CA VAL A 127 -2.06 8.17 -10.02
C VAL A 127 -2.10 9.06 -11.25
N ALA A 128 -1.11 8.96 -12.15
CA ALA A 128 -1.06 9.76 -13.37
C ALA A 128 -2.22 9.45 -14.31
N ILE A 129 -2.47 8.16 -14.60
CA ILE A 129 -3.58 7.72 -15.44
C ILE A 129 -4.93 8.05 -14.79
N GLY A 130 -5.05 7.86 -13.47
CA GLY A 130 -6.24 8.28 -12.72
C GLY A 130 -6.47 9.79 -12.79
N TYR A 131 -5.41 10.59 -12.74
CA TYR A 131 -5.51 12.04 -12.90
C TYR A 131 -5.97 12.40 -14.30
N GLU A 132 -5.50 11.74 -15.35
CA GLU A 132 -5.95 12.03 -16.71
C GLU A 132 -7.34 11.46 -17.03
N SER A 133 -7.83 10.53 -16.21
CA SER A 133 -9.07 9.80 -16.47
C SER A 133 -10.32 10.68 -16.65
N GLU A 134 -11.27 10.14 -17.39
CA GLU A 134 -12.60 10.67 -17.66
C GLU A 134 -13.68 9.65 -17.23
N MET A 135 -14.90 10.13 -17.00
CA MET A 135 -16.00 9.24 -16.63
C MET A 135 -16.33 8.27 -17.77
N GLY A 136 -16.27 6.97 -17.48
CA GLY A 136 -16.60 5.91 -18.43
C GLY A 136 -15.47 5.49 -19.37
N ASP A 137 -14.26 6.02 -19.20
CA ASP A 137 -13.09 5.54 -19.92
C ASP A 137 -12.67 4.13 -19.45
N SER A 138 -11.73 3.49 -20.15
CA SER A 138 -11.15 2.20 -19.75
C SER A 138 -9.75 2.33 -19.16
N SER A 139 -9.43 3.48 -18.56
CA SER A 139 -8.05 3.84 -18.19
C SER A 139 -7.50 3.00 -17.03
N LEU A 140 -8.33 2.55 -16.09
CA LEU A 140 -7.89 1.60 -15.07
C LEU A 140 -7.47 0.25 -15.67
N ALA A 141 -8.14 -0.17 -16.76
CA ALA A 141 -7.78 -1.39 -17.47
C ALA A 141 -6.41 -1.25 -18.15
N GLU A 142 -6.09 -0.07 -18.67
CA GLU A 142 -4.78 0.24 -19.24
C GLU A 142 -3.67 0.17 -18.19
N VAL A 143 -3.91 0.72 -16.99
CA VAL A 143 -2.97 0.57 -15.86
C VAL A 143 -2.71 -0.89 -15.58
N PHE A 144 -3.75 -1.73 -15.52
CA PHE A 144 -3.59 -3.15 -15.26
C PHE A 144 -2.92 -3.90 -16.40
N ASP A 145 -3.25 -3.59 -17.66
CA ASP A 145 -2.63 -4.19 -18.84
C ASP A 145 -1.11 -4.00 -18.84
N HIS A 146 -0.62 -2.85 -18.35
CA HIS A 146 0.82 -2.60 -18.19
C HIS A 146 1.52 -3.61 -17.26
N TYR A 147 0.79 -4.20 -16.32
CA TYR A 147 1.35 -5.08 -15.29
C TYR A 147 1.04 -6.57 -15.53
N VAL A 148 0.28 -6.94 -16.55
CA VAL A 148 -0.13 -8.34 -16.80
C VAL A 148 1.06 -9.29 -16.94
N ASP A 149 2.12 -8.84 -17.61
CA ASP A 149 3.33 -9.64 -17.84
C ASP A 149 4.33 -9.58 -16.67
N GLU A 150 4.09 -8.73 -15.68
CA GLU A 150 4.97 -8.53 -14.54
C GLU A 150 4.77 -9.65 -13.51
N THR A 151 5.67 -10.63 -13.55
CA THR A 151 5.62 -11.81 -12.66
C THR A 151 5.60 -11.50 -11.16
N GLN A 152 6.09 -10.33 -10.74
CA GLN A 152 6.15 -9.94 -9.33
C GLN A 152 4.78 -9.61 -8.73
N VAL A 153 3.86 -9.12 -9.55
CA VAL A 153 2.52 -8.71 -9.12
C VAL A 153 1.45 -9.75 -9.45
N SER A 154 1.84 -10.84 -10.13
CA SER A 154 0.96 -11.96 -10.47
C SER A 154 0.39 -12.66 -9.23
N GLY A 155 -0.90 -12.97 -9.28
CA GLY A 155 -1.61 -13.74 -8.27
C GLY A 155 -1.10 -15.19 -8.19
N ALA A 156 -0.57 -15.75 -9.26
CA ALA A 156 0.10 -17.06 -9.24
C ALA A 156 1.35 -17.05 -8.34
N PHE A 157 2.16 -15.99 -8.43
CA PHE A 157 3.31 -15.81 -7.54
C PHE A 157 2.86 -15.61 -6.10
N TRP A 158 1.83 -14.78 -5.88
CA TRP A 158 1.27 -14.56 -4.55
C TRP A 158 0.72 -15.85 -3.91
N ARG A 159 0.00 -16.69 -4.65
CA ARG A 159 -0.49 -18.00 -4.18
C ARG A 159 0.65 -18.95 -3.82
N LEU A 160 1.73 -18.95 -4.59
CA LEU A 160 2.93 -19.72 -4.28
C LEU A 160 3.59 -19.23 -2.99
N TYR A 161 3.73 -17.90 -2.86
CA TYR A 161 4.31 -17.26 -1.69
C TYR A 161 3.47 -17.50 -0.42
N ASP A 162 2.15 -17.28 -0.45
CA ASP A 162 1.28 -17.48 0.72
C ASP A 162 1.23 -18.95 1.15
N ARG A 163 1.22 -19.88 0.18
CA ARG A 163 1.32 -21.32 0.46
C ARG A 163 2.68 -21.67 1.07
N GLY A 164 3.77 -21.14 0.52
CA GLY A 164 5.12 -21.32 1.04
C GLY A 164 5.25 -20.80 2.47
N ARG A 165 4.72 -19.61 2.76
CA ARG A 165 4.68 -19.02 4.09
C ARG A 165 3.93 -19.90 5.09
N LYS A 166 2.76 -20.42 4.71
CA LYS A 166 1.99 -21.36 5.56
C LYS A 166 2.76 -22.65 5.84
N ILE A 167 3.37 -23.25 4.83
CA ILE A 167 4.17 -24.48 4.98
C ILE A 167 5.38 -24.23 5.89
N MET A 168 6.07 -23.12 5.70
CA MET A 168 7.23 -22.73 6.51
C MET A 168 6.85 -22.52 7.98
N LEU A 169 5.74 -21.81 8.23
CA LEU A 169 5.28 -21.49 9.59
C LEU A 169 4.73 -22.72 10.31
N TYR A 170 3.80 -23.46 9.70
CA TYR A 170 3.21 -24.65 10.32
C TYR A 170 4.19 -25.82 10.37
N GLY A 171 5.01 -26.03 9.33
CA GLY A 171 6.01 -27.09 9.29
C GLY A 171 7.14 -26.84 10.28
N GLY A 172 7.64 -25.60 10.38
CA GLY A 172 8.63 -25.22 11.38
C GLY A 172 8.10 -25.39 12.82
N LEU A 173 6.85 -24.96 13.07
CA LEU A 173 6.21 -25.12 14.38
C LEU A 173 6.01 -26.59 14.76
N LEU A 174 5.54 -27.42 13.81
CA LEU A 174 5.38 -28.86 14.02
C LEU A 174 6.71 -29.53 14.35
N LEU A 175 7.77 -29.20 13.61
CA LEU A 175 9.09 -29.79 13.84
C LEU A 175 9.68 -29.36 15.18
N ALA A 176 9.55 -28.07 15.54
CA ALA A 176 9.94 -27.60 16.87
C ALA A 176 9.19 -28.34 17.98
N PHE A 177 7.88 -28.51 17.83
CA PHE A 177 7.05 -29.22 18.79
C PHE A 177 7.48 -30.68 18.96
N LEU A 178 7.73 -31.40 17.86
CA LEU A 178 8.20 -32.79 17.89
C LEU A 178 9.55 -32.92 18.59
N VAL A 179 10.48 -32.00 18.32
CA VAL A 179 11.81 -32.02 18.95
C VAL A 179 11.74 -31.67 20.44
N ILE A 180 10.95 -30.66 20.81
CA ILE A 180 10.73 -30.32 22.23
C ILE A 180 10.10 -31.50 22.96
N TRP A 181 9.07 -32.12 22.40
CA TRP A 181 8.40 -33.27 22.98
C TRP A 181 9.35 -34.47 23.14
N PHE A 182 10.15 -34.76 22.11
CA PHE A 182 11.13 -35.84 22.13
C PHE A 182 12.21 -35.61 23.22
N VAL A 183 12.82 -34.43 23.27
CA VAL A 183 13.86 -34.13 24.28
C VAL A 183 13.28 -34.17 25.69
N THR A 184 12.04 -33.71 25.88
CA THR A 184 11.37 -33.74 27.19
C THR A 184 11.11 -35.16 27.67
N LEU A 185 10.71 -36.07 26.77
CA LEU A 185 10.37 -37.46 27.12
C LEU A 185 11.62 -38.32 27.32
N PHE A 186 12.63 -38.17 26.46
CA PHE A 186 13.81 -39.05 26.45
C PHE A 186 15.02 -38.49 27.21
N MET A 187 15.06 -37.19 27.52
CA MET A 187 16.12 -36.57 28.33
C MET A 187 15.53 -35.74 29.49
N PRO A 188 14.80 -36.38 30.43
CA PRO A 188 14.26 -35.71 31.61
C PRO A 188 15.42 -35.35 32.54
N GLY A 189 15.92 -34.11 32.42
CA GLY A 189 17.09 -33.63 33.14
C GLY A 189 17.77 -32.44 32.47
N ASN A 190 17.50 -32.21 31.18
CA ASN A 190 17.92 -31.00 30.49
C ASN A 190 17.18 -29.76 31.01
N SER A 191 17.89 -28.63 31.02
CA SER A 191 17.29 -27.35 31.37
C SER A 191 16.21 -26.96 30.36
N THR A 192 15.17 -26.26 30.81
CA THR A 192 14.08 -25.77 29.96
C THR A 192 14.59 -24.93 28.78
N ILE A 193 15.67 -24.17 29.01
CA ILE A 193 16.32 -23.34 27.98
C ILE A 193 16.96 -24.22 26.89
N ALA A 194 17.60 -25.32 27.26
CA ALA A 194 18.20 -26.25 26.29
C ALA A 194 17.13 -26.94 25.43
N ILE A 195 16.00 -27.31 26.03
CA ILE A 195 14.86 -27.93 25.33
C ILE A 195 14.27 -26.95 24.30
N LEU A 196 14.04 -25.69 24.71
CA LEU A 196 13.54 -24.65 23.81
C LEU A 196 14.53 -24.34 22.68
N ALA A 197 15.83 -24.25 22.99
CA ALA A 197 16.87 -24.00 22.00
C ALA A 197 16.92 -25.11 20.94
N ALA A 198 16.81 -26.38 21.35
CA ALA A 198 16.75 -27.51 20.42
C ALA A 198 15.54 -27.43 19.48
N GLY A 199 14.36 -27.07 20.01
CA GLY A 199 13.16 -26.84 19.19
C GLY A 199 13.33 -25.70 18.19
N LEU A 200 13.95 -24.60 18.62
CA LEU A 200 14.18 -23.42 17.78
C LEU A 200 15.20 -23.69 16.67
N ILE A 201 16.28 -24.41 16.97
CA ILE A 201 17.26 -24.86 15.99
C ILE A 201 16.61 -25.80 14.97
N ALA A 202 15.79 -26.74 15.42
CA ALA A 202 15.05 -27.64 14.53
C ALA A 202 14.12 -26.88 13.58
N ALA A 203 13.34 -25.92 14.10
CA ALA A 203 12.53 -25.04 13.25
C ALA A 203 13.39 -24.31 12.22
N ALA A 204 14.51 -23.69 12.63
CA ALA A 204 15.39 -22.97 11.72
C ALA A 204 15.95 -23.87 10.60
N LEU A 205 16.36 -25.09 10.94
CA LEU A 205 16.86 -26.08 9.98
C LEU A 205 15.81 -26.55 8.97
N PHE A 206 14.51 -26.46 9.29
CA PHE A 206 13.44 -26.74 8.34
C PHE A 206 13.09 -25.51 7.48
N VAL A 207 13.01 -24.36 8.15
CA VAL A 207 12.56 -23.09 7.59
C VAL A 207 13.54 -22.57 6.53
N ILE A 208 14.85 -22.63 6.80
CA ILE A 208 15.89 -22.10 5.89
C ILE A 208 15.94 -22.86 4.56
N PRO A 209 16.03 -24.21 4.50
CA PRO A 209 16.05 -24.93 3.24
C PRO A 209 14.76 -24.79 2.43
N VAL A 210 13.59 -24.83 3.08
CA VAL A 210 12.29 -24.64 2.41
C VAL A 210 12.22 -23.25 1.77
N PHE A 211 12.72 -22.23 2.45
CA PHE A 211 12.80 -20.87 1.91
C PHE A 211 13.76 -20.77 0.72
N LEU A 212 14.95 -21.38 0.79
CA LEU A 212 15.91 -21.42 -0.31
C LEU A 212 15.36 -22.13 -1.55
N ILE A 213 14.64 -23.24 -1.37
CA ILE A 213 13.98 -23.96 -2.47
C ILE A 213 12.89 -23.07 -3.11
N GLY A 214 12.10 -22.36 -2.29
CA GLY A 214 11.12 -21.39 -2.78
C GLY A 214 11.75 -20.29 -3.65
N ILE A 215 12.86 -19.70 -3.18
CA ILE A 215 13.63 -18.69 -3.94
C ILE A 215 14.20 -19.29 -5.23
N PHE A 216 14.69 -20.53 -5.19
CA PHE A 216 15.25 -21.20 -6.36
C PHE A 216 14.20 -21.44 -7.45
N ILE A 217 13.02 -21.93 -7.06
CA ILE A 217 11.88 -22.11 -7.98
C ILE A 217 11.46 -20.75 -8.56
N TYR A 218 11.41 -19.71 -7.74
CA TYR A 218 11.11 -18.35 -8.18
C TYR A 218 12.10 -17.84 -9.23
N ARG A 219 13.41 -17.88 -8.93
CA ARG A 219 14.45 -17.40 -9.84
C ARG A 219 14.50 -18.17 -11.16
N THR A 220 14.24 -19.48 -11.13
CA THR A 220 14.26 -20.32 -12.34
C THR A 220 13.03 -20.07 -13.22
N ARG A 221 11.87 -19.76 -12.65
CA ARG A 221 10.65 -19.38 -13.40
C ARG A 221 10.76 -17.99 -14.04
N ILE A 222 11.26 -16.98 -13.32
CA ILE A 222 11.44 -15.62 -13.88
C ILE A 222 12.47 -15.60 -15.01
N LYS A 223 13.58 -16.33 -14.87
CA LYS A 223 14.59 -16.42 -15.93
C LYS A 223 14.08 -17.14 -17.19
N LYS A 224 13.08 -18.02 -17.09
CA LYS A 224 12.46 -18.65 -18.26
C LYS A 224 11.59 -17.68 -19.04
N ASN A 225 10.78 -16.88 -18.35
CA ASN A 225 9.91 -15.92 -19.03
C ASN A 225 10.68 -14.78 -19.70
N LYS A 226 11.85 -14.39 -19.15
CA LYS A 226 12.73 -13.37 -19.78
C LYS A 226 13.51 -13.86 -21.02
N LYS A 227 13.48 -15.16 -21.33
CA LYS A 227 14.15 -15.74 -22.51
C LYS A 227 13.19 -16.10 -23.66
N VAL A 228 11.90 -15.83 -23.49
CA VAL A 228 10.87 -16.10 -24.52
C VAL A 228 10.37 -14.81 -25.19
N ASN A 229 10.88 -13.64 -24.78
CA ASN A 229 10.82 -12.39 -25.56
C ASN A 229 12.14 -12.15 -26.26
#